data_AF-A0AAW4MT21-F1
#
_entry.id   AF-A0AAW4MT21-F1
#
_cell.length_a   1.000
_cell.length_b   1.000
_cell.length_c   1.000
_cell.angle_alpha   90.00
_cell.angle_beta   90.00
_cell.angle_gamma   90.00
#
_symmetry.space_group_name_H-M   'P 1'
#
loop_
_entity.id
_entity.type
_entity.pdbx_description
1 polymer ?
#
loop_
_entity_poly.entity_id
_entity_poly.type
_entity_poly.pdbx_seq_one_letter_code
_entity_poly.pdbx_strand_id
1 'polypeptide(L)'
;MIETIIRYIIIAIVLGLIGEVISYLSSSKTTDENISTTHYRVKAPAVLKYACMSQFILGLIMFLVFSYFYLKGNETVEMGHLYVSSIFGAIGLYGVAWTSKWGVKVDGSQLEIHRIFRIKKVLCITDIGQVIIDKKDAMILYDKMGKKLIKIDALSDNYDHLLNLLKSQNIKISNKRLK
;
A
#
# COMPACT_ATOMS: atom_id res chain seq x y z
N MET A 1 -31.47 8.73 17.02
CA MET A 1 -30.27 8.24 17.73
C MET A 1 -30.00 6.76 17.41
N ILE A 2 -30.93 5.85 17.71
CA ILE A 2 -30.82 4.42 17.36
C ILE A 2 -30.63 4.20 15.85
N GLU A 3 -31.39 4.88 15.00
CA GLU A 3 -31.24 4.78 13.53
C GLU A 3 -29.84 5.20 13.05
N THR A 4 -29.25 6.24 13.65
CA THR A 4 -27.91 6.73 13.34
C THR A 4 -26.86 5.69 13.71
N ILE A 5 -26.99 5.06 14.87
CA ILE A 5 -26.09 4.00 15.34
C ILE A 5 -26.19 2.76 14.44
N ILE A 6 -27.42 2.34 14.07
CA ILE A 6 -27.64 1.22 13.15
C ILE A 6 -26.97 1.49 11.79
N ARG A 7 -27.09 2.71 11.25
CA ARG A 7 -26.35 3.09 10.03
C ARG A 7 -24.84 2.95 10.19
N TYR A 8 -24.26 3.37 11.32
CA TYR A 8 -22.82 3.23 11.55
C TYR A 8 -22.37 1.77 11.68
N ILE A 9 -23.16 0.93 12.35
CA ILE A 9 -22.89 -0.51 12.45
C ILE A 9 -22.91 -1.15 11.06
N ILE A 10 -23.90 -0.82 10.22
CA ILE A 10 -23.97 -1.31 8.83
C ILE A 10 -22.73 -0.86 8.03
N ILE A 11 -22.34 0.41 8.15
CA ILE A 11 -21.14 0.93 7.47
C ILE A 11 -19.88 0.19 7.94
N ALA A 12 -19.73 -0.07 9.24
CA ALA A 12 -18.59 -0.79 9.80
C ALA A 12 -18.51 -2.24 9.27
N ILE A 13 -19.64 -2.94 9.20
CA ILE A 13 -19.72 -4.30 8.62
C ILE A 13 -19.33 -4.28 7.15
N VAL A 14 -19.88 -3.34 6.37
CA VAL A 14 -19.55 -3.21 4.93
C VAL A 14 -18.07 -2.91 4.73
N LEU A 15 -17.47 -2.02 5.53
CA LEU A 15 -16.04 -1.73 5.49
C LEU A 15 -15.18 -2.93 5.89
N GLY A 16 -15.63 -3.71 6.89
CA GLY A 16 -15.07 -5.02 7.26
C GLY A 16 -14.96 -5.97 6.08
N LEU A 17 -16.09 -6.23 5.42
CA LEU A 17 -16.17 -7.11 4.26
C LEU A 17 -15.30 -6.61 3.10
N ILE A 18 -15.29 -5.30 2.83
CA ILE A 18 -14.43 -4.71 1.79
C ILE A 18 -12.95 -4.94 2.12
N GLY A 19 -12.54 -4.76 3.38
CA GLY A 19 -11.17 -5.00 3.82
C GLY A 19 -10.74 -6.45 3.67
N GLU A 20 -11.62 -7.37 4.03
CA GLU A 20 -11.38 -8.81 3.90
C GLU A 20 -11.27 -9.22 2.42
N VAL A 21 -12.17 -8.75 1.55
CA VAL A 21 -12.10 -9.01 0.10
C VAL A 21 -10.82 -8.43 -0.51
N ILE A 22 -10.41 -7.22 -0.12
CA ILE A 22 -9.15 -6.62 -0.60
C ILE A 22 -7.95 -7.44 -0.12
N SER A 23 -7.96 -7.86 1.14
CA SER A 23 -6.89 -8.68 1.74
C SER A 23 -6.79 -10.03 1.03
N TYR A 24 -7.92 -10.70 0.85
CA TYR A 24 -8.04 -11.99 0.17
C TYR A 24 -7.62 -11.88 -1.30
N LEU A 25 -8.10 -10.89 -2.05
CA LEU A 25 -7.70 -10.68 -3.44
C LEU A 25 -6.21 -10.32 -3.57
N SER A 26 -5.66 -9.63 -2.57
CA SER A 26 -4.23 -9.36 -2.50
C SER A 26 -3.40 -10.61 -2.18
N SER A 27 -3.96 -11.59 -1.45
CA SER A 27 -3.32 -12.85 -1.06
C SER A 27 -3.51 -13.95 -2.11
N SER A 28 -4.64 -14.01 -2.80
CA SER A 28 -4.89 -15.03 -3.83
C SER A 28 -4.09 -14.79 -5.11
N LYS A 29 -3.60 -13.56 -5.32
CA LYS A 29 -2.59 -13.23 -6.33
C LYS A 29 -1.14 -13.50 -5.87
N THR A 30 -0.94 -14.15 -4.73
CA THR A 30 0.38 -14.64 -4.30
C THR A 30 0.52 -16.15 -4.45
N THR A 31 -0.29 -16.80 -5.31
CA THR A 31 0.14 -18.08 -5.88
C THR A 31 1.38 -17.78 -6.70
N ASP A 32 2.52 -18.26 -6.22
CA ASP A 32 3.83 -18.26 -6.85
C ASP A 32 3.74 -18.79 -8.29
N GLU A 33 3.41 -17.93 -9.25
CA GLU A 33 3.79 -18.18 -10.65
C GLU A 33 5.27 -17.82 -10.76
N ASN A 34 6.10 -18.84 -10.59
CA ASN A 34 7.50 -18.95 -10.98
C ASN A 34 8.30 -17.66 -10.91
N ILE A 35 9.24 -17.59 -9.97
CA ILE A 35 10.39 -16.69 -10.00
C ILE A 35 11.25 -17.05 -11.22
N SER A 36 10.77 -16.69 -12.40
CA SER A 36 11.60 -16.47 -13.56
C SER A 36 12.32 -15.15 -13.29
N THR A 37 13.64 -15.13 -13.50
CA THR A 37 14.50 -13.95 -13.34
C THR A 37 14.04 -12.73 -14.15
N THR A 38 13.08 -12.90 -15.07
CA THR A 38 12.52 -11.84 -15.91
C THR A 38 11.11 -11.37 -15.51
N HIS A 39 10.39 -12.07 -14.62
CA HIS A 39 9.03 -11.70 -14.22
C HIS A 39 8.89 -11.66 -12.69
N TYR A 40 8.83 -10.45 -12.13
CA TYR A 40 8.64 -10.27 -10.69
C TYR A 40 7.92 -8.97 -10.37
N ARG A 41 7.35 -8.86 -9.17
CA ARG A 41 6.68 -7.64 -8.71
C ARG A 41 7.40 -7.08 -7.49
N VAL A 42 7.78 -5.81 -7.59
CA VAL A 42 8.23 -5.00 -6.44
C VAL A 42 6.98 -4.49 -5.73
N LYS A 43 6.81 -4.89 -4.47
CA LYS A 43 5.63 -4.57 -3.65
C LYS A 43 5.98 -3.56 -2.56
N ALA A 44 4.95 -2.93 -1.98
CA ALA A 44 5.15 -2.14 -0.77
C ALA A 44 5.65 -3.06 0.36
N PRO A 45 6.41 -2.55 1.34
CA PRO A 45 6.95 -3.36 2.42
C PRO A 45 5.85 -4.20 3.08
N ALA A 46 6.05 -5.52 3.20
CA ALA A 46 5.07 -6.41 3.81
C ALA A 46 4.71 -5.97 5.24
N VAL A 47 5.71 -5.50 6.01
CA VAL A 47 5.53 -4.96 7.36
C VAL A 47 4.53 -3.81 7.40
N LEU A 48 4.53 -2.93 6.39
CA LEU A 48 3.58 -1.82 6.30
C LEU A 48 2.15 -2.32 6.11
N LYS A 49 1.95 -3.35 5.27
CA LYS A 49 0.64 -3.98 5.07
C LYS A 49 0.11 -4.54 6.39
N TYR A 50 0.94 -5.26 7.14
CA TYR A 50 0.54 -5.82 8.44
C TYR A 50 0.29 -4.77 9.50
N ALA A 51 1.10 -3.70 9.56
CA ALA A 51 0.86 -2.58 10.46
C ALA A 51 -0.49 -1.91 10.17
N CYS A 52 -0.81 -1.66 8.90
CA CYS A 52 -2.10 -1.11 8.49
C CYS A 52 -3.28 -2.05 8.79
N MET A 53 -3.10 -3.37 8.61
CA MET A 53 -4.11 -4.36 9.01
C MET A 53 -4.34 -4.36 10.53
N SER A 54 -3.28 -4.33 11.31
CA SER A 54 -3.36 -4.24 12.78
C SER A 54 -4.10 -2.98 13.20
N GLN A 55 -3.81 -1.83 12.58
CA GLN A 55 -4.51 -0.57 12.81
C GLN A 55 -6.01 -0.68 12.49
N PHE A 56 -6.35 -1.32 11.36
CA PHE A 56 -7.75 -1.53 10.97
C PHE A 56 -8.50 -2.39 11.99
N ILE A 57 -7.92 -3.53 12.37
CA ILE A 57 -8.51 -4.46 13.34
C ILE A 57 -8.69 -3.75 14.70
N LEU A 58 -7.67 -3.01 15.15
CA LEU A 58 -7.76 -2.25 16.40
C LEU A 58 -8.87 -1.19 16.34
N GLY A 59 -8.97 -0.45 15.24
CA GLY A 59 -10.06 0.53 15.02
C GLY A 59 -11.45 -0.12 15.07
N LEU A 60 -11.59 -1.31 14.48
CA LEU A 60 -12.85 -2.07 14.49
C LEU A 60 -13.20 -2.57 15.90
N ILE A 61 -12.24 -3.13 16.63
CA ILE A 61 -12.45 -3.56 18.03
C ILE A 61 -12.87 -2.37 18.90
N MET A 62 -12.15 -1.25 18.81
CA MET A 62 -12.46 -0.03 19.55
C MET A 62 -13.85 0.50 19.21
N PHE A 63 -14.23 0.50 17.93
CA PHE A 63 -15.55 0.92 17.50
C PHE A 63 -16.66 0.04 18.08
N LEU A 64 -16.49 -1.29 18.11
CA LEU A 64 -17.45 -2.22 18.70
C LEU A 64 -17.59 -2.01 20.21
N VAL A 65 -16.48 -1.87 20.94
CA VAL A 65 -16.47 -1.64 22.39
C VAL A 65 -17.14 -0.31 22.74
N PHE A 66 -16.79 0.77 22.04
CA PHE A 66 -17.43 2.07 22.26
C PHE A 66 -18.91 2.06 21.87
N SER A 67 -19.28 1.39 20.79
CA SER A 67 -20.70 1.25 20.40
C SER A 67 -21.52 0.55 21.48
N TYR A 68 -20.97 -0.52 22.08
CA TYR A 68 -21.63 -1.23 23.16
C TYR A 68 -21.86 -0.33 24.39
N PHE A 69 -20.83 0.40 24.83
CA PHE A 69 -20.96 1.31 25.98
C PHE A 69 -21.85 2.52 25.70
N TYR A 70 -21.79 3.06 24.48
CA TYR A 70 -22.64 4.15 24.03
C TYR A 70 -24.12 3.74 24.06
N LEU A 71 -24.44 2.52 23.57
CA LEU A 71 -25.80 1.98 23.60
C LEU A 71 -26.32 1.71 25.02
N LYS A 72 -25.43 1.42 25.98
CA LYS A 72 -25.77 1.31 27.40
C LYS A 72 -26.02 2.66 28.09
N GLY A 73 -25.82 3.78 27.38
CA GLY A 73 -25.98 5.12 27.96
C GLY A 73 -24.86 5.49 28.92
N ASN A 74 -23.66 4.94 28.75
CA ASN A 74 -22.50 5.31 29.57
C ASN A 74 -22.07 6.76 29.28
N GLU A 75 -22.15 7.65 30.27
CA GLU A 75 -21.80 9.06 30.17
C GLU A 75 -20.34 9.33 29.77
N THR A 76 -19.44 8.37 30.01
CA THR A 76 -18.01 8.51 29.64
C THR A 76 -17.78 8.32 28.14
N VAL A 77 -18.67 7.61 27.44
CA VAL A 77 -18.52 7.32 26.01
C VAL A 77 -19.40 8.25 25.20
N GLU A 78 -18.79 9.29 24.64
CA GLU A 78 -19.46 10.20 23.71
C GLU A 78 -19.37 9.73 22.25
N MET A 79 -20.19 10.33 21.38
CA MET A 79 -20.12 10.17 19.91
C MET A 79 -18.70 10.40 19.35
N GLY A 80 -17.90 11.25 19.99
CA GLY A 80 -16.49 11.47 19.63
C GLY A 80 -15.67 10.17 19.57
N HIS A 81 -15.87 9.25 20.51
CA HIS A 81 -15.16 7.97 20.55
C HIS A 81 -15.51 7.07 19.35
N LEU A 82 -16.77 7.12 18.92
CA LEU A 82 -17.24 6.40 17.72
C LEU A 82 -16.62 6.98 16.45
N TYR A 83 -16.50 8.31 16.37
CA TYR A 83 -15.86 8.97 15.22
C TYR A 83 -14.37 8.67 15.14
N VAL A 84 -13.65 8.79 16.25
CA VAL A 84 -12.20 8.56 16.30
C VAL A 84 -11.88 7.11 15.94
N SER A 85 -12.59 6.14 16.54
CA SER A 85 -12.38 4.71 16.24
C SER A 85 -12.69 4.37 14.78
N SER A 86 -13.76 4.94 14.21
CA SER A 86 -14.11 4.78 12.79
C SER A 86 -13.04 5.35 11.85
N ILE A 87 -12.58 6.57 12.10
CA ILE A 87 -11.55 7.23 11.28
C ILE A 87 -10.23 6.45 11.35
N PHE A 88 -9.85 6.02 12.55
CA PHE A 88 -8.64 5.25 12.78
C PHE A 88 -8.65 3.92 12.02
N GLY A 89 -9.78 3.20 12.06
CA GLY A 89 -9.98 2.00 11.25
C GLY A 89 -9.94 2.28 9.75
N ALA A 90 -10.65 3.31 9.28
CA ALA A 90 -10.69 3.68 7.87
C ALA A 90 -9.29 4.01 7.29
N ILE A 91 -8.43 4.68 8.07
CA ILE A 91 -7.04 4.94 7.68
C ILE A 91 -6.24 3.63 7.54
N GLY A 92 -6.42 2.69 8.49
CA GLY A 92 -5.80 1.37 8.41
C GLY A 92 -6.23 0.62 7.15
N LEU A 93 -7.54 0.59 6.87
CA LEU A 93 -8.11 -0.03 5.68
C LEU A 93 -7.59 0.59 4.38
N TYR A 94 -7.53 1.92 4.31
CA TYR A 94 -6.94 2.64 3.19
C TYR A 94 -5.46 2.25 2.99
N GLY A 95 -4.69 2.14 4.07
CA GLY A 95 -3.30 1.68 4.04
C GLY A 95 -3.17 0.29 3.43
N VAL A 96 -4.02 -0.66 3.84
CA VAL A 96 -4.05 -2.03 3.29
C VAL A 96 -4.37 -2.02 1.79
N ALA A 97 -5.38 -1.25 1.38
CA ALA A 97 -5.73 -1.10 -0.03
C ALA A 97 -4.57 -0.50 -0.84
N TRP A 98 -3.85 0.46 -0.24
CA TRP A 98 -2.67 1.07 -0.84
C TRP A 98 -1.54 0.09 -1.05
N THR A 99 -1.11 -0.59 0.00
CA THR A 99 0.00 -1.55 -0.08
C THR A 99 -0.30 -2.70 -1.02
N SER A 100 -1.58 -3.07 -1.19
CA SER A 100 -2.00 -4.19 -2.03
C SER A 100 -2.01 -3.83 -3.54
N LYS A 101 -2.48 -2.63 -3.87
CA LYS A 101 -2.54 -2.15 -5.27
C LYS A 101 -1.22 -1.55 -5.75
N TRP A 102 -0.49 -0.89 -4.87
CA TRP A 102 0.79 -0.29 -5.22
C TRP A 102 1.81 -1.36 -5.58
N GLY A 103 2.62 -1.09 -6.61
CA GLY A 103 3.76 -1.92 -6.94
C GLY A 103 4.26 -1.70 -8.36
N VAL A 104 5.39 -2.30 -8.67
CA VAL A 104 5.98 -2.28 -10.01
C VAL A 104 6.11 -3.71 -10.47
N LYS A 105 5.38 -4.08 -11.54
CA LYS A 105 5.54 -5.39 -12.17
C LYS A 105 6.63 -5.25 -13.23
N VAL A 106 7.64 -6.10 -13.16
CA VAL A 106 8.68 -6.25 -14.19
C VAL A 106 8.30 -7.44 -15.04
N ASP A 107 8.23 -7.23 -16.35
CA ASP A 107 7.82 -8.22 -17.34
C ASP A 107 8.82 -8.18 -18.51
N GLY A 108 9.97 -8.83 -18.33
CA GLY A 108 11.08 -8.80 -19.28
C GLY A 108 11.62 -7.38 -19.51
N SER A 109 11.33 -6.82 -20.69
CA SER A 109 11.72 -5.46 -21.09
C SER A 109 10.75 -4.37 -20.62
N GLN A 110 9.61 -4.74 -20.04
CA GLN A 110 8.53 -3.82 -19.66
C GLN A 110 8.39 -3.69 -18.13
N LEU A 111 8.01 -2.49 -17.72
CA LEU A 111 7.74 -2.08 -16.35
C LEU A 111 6.32 -1.55 -16.26
N GLU A 112 5.45 -2.26 -15.55
CA GLU A 112 4.09 -1.82 -15.27
C GLU A 112 4.00 -1.21 -13.88
N ILE A 113 3.85 0.11 -13.84
CA ILE A 113 3.67 0.85 -12.59
C ILE A 113 2.18 0.82 -12.21
N HIS A 114 1.89 0.15 -11.10
CA HIS A 114 0.58 0.10 -10.50
C HIS A 114 0.50 1.10 -9.34
N ARG A 115 -0.46 2.04 -9.42
CA ARG A 115 -0.79 3.02 -8.36
C ARG A 115 -2.28 2.93 -8.05
N ILE A 116 -2.71 3.33 -6.85
CA ILE A 116 -4.15 3.29 -6.52
C ILE A 116 -4.98 4.18 -7.45
N PHE A 117 -4.57 5.44 -7.63
CA PHE A 117 -5.42 6.49 -8.23
C PHE A 117 -4.99 6.91 -9.64
N ARG A 118 -4.02 6.23 -10.26
CA ARG A 118 -3.56 6.55 -11.62
C ARG A 118 -3.69 5.35 -12.52
N ILE A 119 -4.02 5.62 -13.78
CA ILE A 119 -4.00 4.66 -14.88
C ILE A 119 -2.65 3.94 -14.85
N LYS A 120 -2.70 2.62 -15.02
CA LYS A 120 -1.50 1.78 -15.13
C LYS A 120 -0.59 2.40 -16.19
N LYS A 121 0.67 2.66 -15.82
CA LYS A 121 1.66 3.16 -16.78
C LYS A 121 2.60 2.01 -17.12
N VAL A 122 2.49 1.51 -18.34
CA VAL A 122 3.43 0.55 -18.92
C VAL A 122 4.56 1.34 -19.56
N LEU A 123 5.80 1.01 -19.23
CA LEU A 123 7.00 1.66 -19.73
C LEU A 123 8.02 0.60 -20.12
N CYS A 124 8.74 0.80 -21.22
CA CYS A 124 9.92 -0.01 -21.48
C CYS A 124 11.05 0.40 -20.54
N ILE A 125 11.87 -0.56 -20.11
CA ILE A 125 13.07 -0.31 -19.29
C ILE A 125 14.01 0.67 -19.99
N THR A 126 14.07 0.60 -21.32
CA THR A 126 14.82 1.53 -22.18
C THR A 126 14.38 2.97 -22.06
N ASP A 127 13.17 3.26 -21.57
CA ASP A 127 12.63 4.63 -21.40
C ASP A 127 12.93 5.22 -20.03
N ILE A 128 13.58 4.46 -19.15
CA ILE A 128 14.12 5.01 -17.91
C ILE A 128 15.37 5.82 -18.25
N GLY A 129 15.32 7.12 -17.95
CA GLY A 129 16.46 8.01 -18.17
C GLY A 129 17.48 7.95 -17.05
N GLN A 130 17.01 7.98 -15.80
CA GLN A 130 17.88 8.03 -14.63
C GLN A 130 17.23 7.42 -13.40
N VAL A 131 18.07 6.92 -12.51
CA VAL A 131 17.69 6.39 -11.20
C VAL A 131 18.43 7.18 -10.13
N ILE A 132 17.71 7.70 -9.14
CA ILE A 132 18.30 8.43 -8.02
C ILE A 132 18.06 7.63 -6.74
N ILE A 133 19.13 7.29 -6.04
CA ILE A 133 19.06 6.71 -4.69
C ILE A 133 19.09 7.86 -3.68
N ASP A 134 17.99 8.00 -2.94
CA ASP A 134 17.77 9.03 -1.93
C ASP A 134 18.58 8.73 -0.64
N LYS A 135 18.64 9.68 0.30
CA LYS A 135 19.41 9.52 1.57
C LYS A 135 18.90 8.37 2.45
N LYS A 136 17.66 7.94 2.27
CA LYS A 136 17.02 6.80 2.97
C LYS A 136 17.04 5.51 2.14
N ASP A 137 17.96 5.39 1.18
CA ASP A 137 18.05 4.30 0.19
C ASP A 137 16.80 4.09 -0.68
N ALA A 138 15.85 5.04 -0.64
CA ALA A 138 14.69 4.97 -1.50
C ALA A 138 15.10 5.25 -2.96
N MET A 139 14.73 4.34 -3.86
CA MET A 139 15.02 4.44 -5.28
C MET A 139 13.93 5.28 -5.96
N ILE A 140 14.33 6.32 -6.68
CA ILE A 140 13.44 7.17 -7.47
C ILE A 140 13.76 6.97 -8.94
N LEU A 141 12.80 6.42 -9.69
CA LEU A 141 12.90 6.27 -11.13
C LEU A 141 12.42 7.54 -11.82
N TYR A 142 13.14 7.96 -12.85
CA TYR A 142 12.78 9.07 -13.71
C TYR A 142 12.77 8.65 -15.18
N ASP A 143 11.87 9.26 -15.92
CA ASP A 143 11.76 9.15 -17.37
C ASP A 143 12.97 9.82 -18.05
N LYS A 144 13.22 9.53 -19.33
CA LYS A 144 14.22 10.24 -20.17
C LYS A 144 14.01 11.76 -20.15
N MET A 145 12.76 12.20 -20.02
CA MET A 145 12.38 13.60 -19.91
C MET A 145 12.58 14.21 -18.50
N GLY A 146 13.18 13.48 -17.56
CA GLY A 146 13.40 13.95 -16.18
C GLY A 146 12.15 13.96 -15.30
N LYS A 147 11.02 13.38 -15.75
CA LYS A 147 9.78 13.30 -14.98
C LYS A 147 9.82 12.13 -14.00
N LYS A 148 9.45 12.37 -12.73
CA LYS A 148 9.41 11.34 -11.68
C LYS A 148 8.36 10.25 -11.99
N LEU A 149 8.81 9.01 -12.14
CA LEU A 149 8.00 7.85 -12.47
C LEU A 149 7.48 7.11 -11.25
N ILE A 150 8.32 6.83 -10.25
CA ILE A 150 7.92 6.20 -8.99
C ILE A 150 9.03 6.37 -7.95
N LYS A 151 8.65 6.34 -6.66
CA LYS A 151 9.58 6.22 -5.53
C LYS A 151 9.33 4.86 -4.89
N ILE A 152 10.36 4.05 -4.78
CA ILE A 152 10.37 2.70 -4.21
C ILE A 152 11.19 2.78 -2.93
N ASP A 153 10.63 2.26 -1.84
CA ASP A 153 11.31 2.27 -0.54
C ASP A 153 12.37 1.15 -0.48
N ALA A 154 13.40 1.31 0.34
CA ALA A 154 14.45 0.30 0.48
C ALA A 154 13.91 -1.02 1.09
N LEU A 155 12.84 -0.93 1.88
CA LEU A 155 12.17 -2.08 2.50
C LEU A 155 11.15 -2.76 1.57
N SER A 156 11.05 -2.33 0.31
CA SER A 156 10.17 -2.97 -0.66
C SER A 156 10.67 -4.37 -1.04
N ASP A 157 9.74 -5.31 -1.17
CA ASP A 157 10.07 -6.65 -1.66
C ASP A 157 10.72 -6.57 -3.06
N ASN A 158 11.73 -7.40 -3.32
CA ASN A 158 12.47 -7.45 -4.59
C ASN A 158 13.21 -6.16 -4.97
N TYR A 159 13.49 -5.26 -4.01
CA TYR A 159 14.25 -4.03 -4.22
C TYR A 159 15.62 -4.30 -4.86
N ASP A 160 16.40 -5.21 -4.29
CA ASP A 160 17.76 -5.50 -4.77
C ASP A 160 17.78 -6.10 -6.18
N HIS A 161 16.77 -6.92 -6.50
CA HIS A 161 16.61 -7.52 -7.82
C HIS A 161 16.34 -6.44 -8.88
N LEU A 162 15.50 -5.46 -8.56
CA LEU A 162 15.27 -4.30 -9.43
C LEU A 162 16.52 -3.43 -9.59
N LEU A 163 17.24 -3.17 -8.49
CA LEU A 163 18.46 -2.38 -8.54
C LEU A 163 19.53 -3.05 -9.42
N ASN A 164 19.71 -4.36 -9.31
CA ASN A 164 20.68 -5.12 -10.11
C ASN A 164 20.28 -5.16 -11.59
N LEU A 165 18.99 -5.27 -11.90
CA LEU A 165 18.49 -5.20 -13.28
C LEU A 165 18.73 -3.81 -13.90
N LEU A 166 18.55 -2.73 -13.14
CA LEU A 166 18.80 -1.37 -13.63
C LEU A 166 20.30 -1.10 -13.84
N LYS A 167 21.16 -1.71 -13.00
CA LYS A 167 22.63 -1.67 -13.17
C LYS A 167 23.08 -2.43 -14.43
N SER A 168 22.54 -3.62 -14.68
CA SER A 168 22.92 -4.43 -15.85
C SER A 168 22.51 -3.78 -17.18
N GLN A 169 21.47 -2.95 -17.16
CA GLN A 169 20.99 -2.18 -18.31
C GLN A 169 21.75 -0.85 -18.54
N ASN A 170 22.87 -0.61 -17.84
CA ASN A 170 23.70 0.61 -17.95
C ASN A 170 22.94 1.93 -17.73
N ILE A 171 21.85 1.92 -16.96
CA ILE A 171 21.08 3.13 -16.66
C ILE A 171 21.89 4.03 -15.72
N LYS A 172 21.83 5.35 -15.94
CA LYS A 172 22.54 6.33 -15.10
C LYS A 172 21.98 6.32 -13.68
N ILE A 173 22.74 5.77 -12.74
CA ILE A 173 22.41 5.76 -11.30
C ILE A 173 23.18 6.88 -10.62
N SER A 174 22.45 7.77 -9.94
CA SER A 174 23.04 8.81 -9.09
C SER A 174 22.75 8.51 -7.62
N ASN A 175 23.80 8.56 -6.79
CA ASN A 175 23.70 8.27 -5.37
C ASN A 175 23.79 9.58 -4.57
N LYS A 176 22.73 9.94 -3.85
CA LYS A 176 22.73 11.11 -2.97
C LYS A 176 23.32 10.86 -1.58
N ARG A 177 23.76 9.63 -1.25
CA ARG A 177 24.53 9.36 -0.01
C ARG A 177 25.86 10.12 0.03
N LEU A 178 26.46 10.40 -1.13
CA LEU A 178 27.81 10.95 -1.24
C LEU A 178 27.83 12.49 -1.34
N LYS A 179 26.74 13.17 -0.98
CA LYS A 179 26.63 14.65 -0.93
C LYS A 179 26.04 15.18 0.38
#